data_AF-A0A945AAD7-F1
#
_entry.id   AF-A0A945AAD7-F1
#
_cell.length_a   1.000
_cell.length_b   1.000
_cell.length_c   1.000
_cell.angle_alpha   90.00
_cell.angle_beta   90.00
_cell.angle_gamma   90.00
#
_symmetry.space_group_name_H-M   'P 1'
#
loop_
_entity.id
_entity.type
_entity.pdbx_description
1 polymer ?
#
loop_
_entity_poly.entity_id
_entity_poly.type
_entity_poly.pdbx_seq_one_letter_code
_entity_poly.pdbx_strand_id
1 'polypeptide(L)' 'MELTEIEKAKIWDDVRKEFPNDEMMQQIHFVRQIHHLQTKDLSSDERIRFLGGTTQKATA' A
#
# COMPACT_ATOMS: atom_id res chain seq x y z
N MET A 1 1.38 -6.68 -8.93
CA MET A 1 2.85 -6.69 -8.82
C MET A 1 3.21 -6.50 -7.35
N GLU A 2 4.09 -7.33 -6.80
CA GLU A 2 4.54 -7.18 -5.41
C GLU A 2 5.68 -6.17 -5.35
N LEU A 3 5.62 -5.23 -4.41
CA LEU A 3 6.69 -4.25 -4.20
C LEU A 3 7.87 -4.91 -3.51
N THR A 4 9.07 -4.57 -3.94
CA THR A 4 10.31 -5.02 -3.30
C THR A 4 10.48 -4.38 -1.93
N GLU A 5 11.25 -5.02 -1.06
CA GLU A 5 11.57 -4.47 0.27
C GLU A 5 12.30 -3.13 0.19
N ILE A 6 13.09 -2.91 -0.86
CA ILE A 6 13.79 -1.63 -1.09
C ILE A 6 12.78 -0.52 -1.40
N GLU A 7 11.77 -0.78 -2.22
CA GLU A 7 10.72 0.18 -2.54
C GLU A 7 9.86 0.49 -1.31
N LYS A 8 9.50 -0.54 -0.53
CA LYS A 8 8.77 -0.35 0.74
C LYS A 8 9.56 0.51 1.72
N ALA A 9 10.86 0.26 1.89
CA ALA A 9 11.71 1.05 2.77
C ALA A 9 11.78 2.52 2.35
N LYS A 10 11.90 2.79 1.05
CA LYS A 10 11.90 4.16 0.52
C LYS A 10 10.58 4.89 0.81
N ILE A 11 9.44 4.24 0.58
CA ILE A 11 8.12 4.80 0.87
C ILE A 11 7.99 5.09 2.37
N TRP A 12 8.45 4.18 3.22
CA TRP A 12 8.42 4.37 4.67
C TRP A 12 9.29 5.57 5.11
N ASP A 13 10.48 5.74 4.55
CA ASP A 13 11.35 6.88 4.84
C ASP A 13 10.73 8.22 4.42
N ASP A 14 10.08 8.27 3.26
CA ASP A 14 9.42 9.48 2.78
C ASP A 14 8.22 9.84 3.67
N VAL A 15 7.42 8.84 4.05
CA VAL A 15 6.28 9.01 4.96
C VAL A 15 6.71 9.48 6.35
N ARG A 16 7.83 8.96 6.90
CA ARG A 16 8.37 9.42 8.19
C ARG A 16 8.85 10.88 8.14
N LYS A 17 9.33 11.37 6.99
CA LYS A 17 9.70 12.78 6.82
C LYS A 17 8.47 13.69 6.75
N GLU A 18 7.39 13.21 6.15
CA GLU A 18 6.13 13.96 5.99
C GLU A 18 5.34 14.03 7.31
N PHE A 19 5.33 12.94 8.10
CA PHE A 19 4.58 12.83 9.35
C PHE A 19 5.47 12.44 10.55
N PRO A 20 6.48 13.23 10.93
CA PRO A 20 7.54 12.79 11.86
C PRO A 20 7.04 12.37 13.25
N ASN A 21 5.91 12.91 13.72
CA ASN A 21 5.38 12.68 15.06
C ASN A 21 3.96 12.08 15.07
N ASP A 22 3.41 11.73 13.91
CA ASP A 22 2.06 11.19 13.78
C ASP A 22 2.12 9.77 13.21
N GLU A 23 2.31 8.81 14.11
CA GLU A 23 2.44 7.39 13.76
C GLU A 23 1.20 6.84 13.03
N MET A 24 0.01 7.32 13.39
CA MET A 24 -1.22 6.92 12.72
C MET A 24 -1.22 7.40 11.26
N MET A 25 -0.85 8.66 11.02
CA MET A 25 -0.72 9.19 9.66
C MET A 25 0.38 8.49 8.87
N GLN A 26 1.50 8.13 9.52
CA GLN A 26 2.55 7.34 8.87
C GLN A 26 2.00 6.00 8.36
N GLN A 27 1.30 5.25 9.21
CA GLN A 27 0.73 3.94 8.83
C GLN A 27 -0.31 4.07 7.72
N ILE A 28 -1.22 5.05 7.82
CA ILE A 28 -2.25 5.30 6.81
C ILE A 28 -1.62 5.64 5.46
N HIS A 29 -0.65 6.55 5.44
CA HIS A 29 -0.03 6.99 4.19
C HIS A 29 0.84 5.90 3.57
N PHE A 30 1.58 5.15 4.38
CA PHE A 30 2.34 4.01 3.90
C PHE A 30 1.44 3.00 3.17
N VAL A 31 0.37 2.54 3.84
CA VAL A 31 -0.58 1.58 3.24
C VAL A 31 -1.20 2.16 1.95
N ARG A 32 -1.63 3.43 1.96
CA ARG A 32 -2.20 4.09 0.78
C ARG A 32 -1.22 4.10 -0.40
N GLN A 33 0.05 4.42 -0.16
CA GLN A 33 1.06 4.48 -1.22
C GLN A 33 1.38 3.09 -1.79
N ILE A 34 1.46 2.07 -0.93
CA ILE A 34 1.60 0.67 -1.35
C ILE A 34 0.44 0.28 -2.27
N HIS A 35 -0.80 0.49 -1.83
CA HIS A 35 -1.99 0.16 -2.61
C HIS A 35 -2.05 0.93 -3.93
N HIS A 36 -1.73 2.22 -3.93
CA HIS A 36 -1.69 3.03 -5.13
C HIS A 36 -0.70 2.46 -6.15
N LEU A 37 0.55 2.17 -5.74
CA LEU A 37 1.57 1.63 -6.63
C LEU A 37 1.22 0.24 -7.18
N GLN A 38 0.57 -0.61 -6.37
CA GLN A 38 0.13 -1.93 -6.81
C GLN A 38 -1.02 -1.89 -7.81
N THR A 39 -1.79 -0.81 -7.83
CA THR A 39 -3.04 -0.70 -8.60
C THR A 39 -3.02 0.39 -9.68
N LYS A 40 -2.00 1.24 -9.75
CA LYS A 40 -1.95 2.40 -10.66
C LYS A 40 -2.05 2.01 -12.14
N ASP A 41 -1.50 0.86 -12.52
CA ASP A 41 -1.47 0.36 -13.91
C ASP A 41 -2.55 -0.70 -14.18
N LEU A 42 -3.37 -1.02 -13.18
CA LEU A 42 -4.46 -1.98 -13.32
C LEU A 42 -5.70 -1.29 -13.93
N SER A 43 -6.37 -1.99 -14.83
CA SER A 43 -7.73 -1.64 -15.26
C SER A 43 -8.72 -1.73 -14.09
N SER A 44 -9.90 -1.12 -14.24
CA SER A 44 -10.96 -1.17 -13.23
C SER A 44 -11.33 -2.61 -12.83
N ASP A 45 -11.42 -3.53 -13.79
CA ASP A 45 -11.75 -4.93 -13.53
C ASP A 45 -10.63 -5.67 -12.77
N GLU A 46 -9.37 -5.36 -13.10
CA GLU A 46 -8.22 -5.92 -12.39
C GLU A 46 -8.10 -5.36 -10.97
N ARG A 47 -8.44 -4.08 -10.76
CA ARG A 47 -8.52 -3.46 -9.42
C ARG A 47 -9.58 -4.14 -8.56
N ILE A 48 -10.78 -4.38 -9.11
CA ILE A 48 -11.86 -5.07 -8.41
C ILE A 48 -11.42 -6.48 -8.02
N ARG A 49 -10.75 -7.22 -8.91
CA ARG A 49 -10.21 -8.55 -8.59
C ARG A 49 -9.10 -8.50 -7.55
N PHE A 50 -8.21 -7.51 -7.62
CA PHE A 50 -7.14 -7.32 -6.65
C PHE A 50 -7.70 -7.09 -5.23
N LEU A 51 -8.69 -6.19 -5.10
CA LEU A 51 -9.35 -5.90 -3.82
C LEU A 51 -10.27 -7.03 -3.35
N GLY A 52 -10.98 -7.69 -4.27
CA GLY A 52 -11.85 -8.82 -3.96
C GLY A 52 -11.09 -10.09 -3.54
N GLY A 53 -9.87 -10.29 -4.06
CA GLY A 53 -8.99 -11.40 -3.70
C GLY A 53 -8.34 -11.26 -2.31
N THR A 54 -8.17 -10.03 -1.82
CA THR A 54 -7.66 -9.78 -0.46
C THR A 54 -8.67 -10.09 0.64
N THR A 55 -9.97 -10.15 0.32
CA THR A 55 -11.05 -10.41 1.30
C THR A 55 -11.15 -11.88 1.74
N GLN A 56 -10.55 -12.83 1.00
CA GLN A 56 -10.61 -14.26 1.35
C GLN A 56 -9.46 -14.77 2.24
N LYS A 57 -8.43 -13.96 2.50
CA LYS A 57 -7.29 -14.37 3.36
C LYS A 57 -7.39 -13.92 4.82
N ALA A 58 -8.48 -13.27 5.23
CA ALA A 58 -8.71 -12.81 6.60
C ALA A 58 -9.67 -13.72 7.42
N THR A 59 -9.93 -14.94 6.94
CA THR A 59 -10.64 -15.99 7.69
C THR A 59 -9.98 -17.33 7.40
N ALA A 60 -8.97 -17.68 8.21
CA ALA A 60 -8.52 -19.05 8.46
C ALA A 60 -7.81 -19.08 9.82
#